data_AF-A0A533T5W0-F1
#
_entry.id   AF-A0A533T5W0-F1
#
_cell.length_a   1.000
_cell.length_b   1.000
_cell.length_c   1.000
_cell.angle_alpha   90.00
_cell.angle_beta   90.00
_cell.angle_gamma   90.00
#
_symmetry.space_group_name_H-M   'P 1'
#
loop_
_entity.id
_entity.type
_entity.pdbx_description
1 polymer ?
#
loop_
_entity_poly.entity_id
_entity_poly.type
_entity_poly.pdbx_seq_one_letter_code
_entity_poly.pdbx_strand_id
1 'polypeptide(L)'
;MSLPVEFSNTIDHSLYCTIGKVATEKLASSISKMQDDTATSEDRQFAALLTELIALAKNRLSVAANESEFSNDRSVWVERTAESHFPHIRLHGGAIEDEPIKS
;
A
#
# COMPACT_ATOMS: atom_id res chain seq x y z
N MET A 1 -4.01 22.95 35.85
CA MET A 1 -4.57 22.85 34.49
C MET A 1 -3.39 22.57 33.57
N SER A 2 -3.15 21.30 33.24
CA SER A 2 -1.97 20.86 32.49
C SER A 2 -2.38 20.45 31.09
N LEU A 3 -1.83 21.12 30.08
CA LEU A 3 -1.91 20.75 28.66
C LEU A 3 -0.74 19.81 28.31
N PRO A 4 -0.75 19.17 27.12
CA PRO A 4 -1.10 17.78 26.91
C PRO A 4 0.12 16.85 26.91
N VAL A 5 -0.16 15.57 27.11
CA VAL A 5 0.77 14.45 27.01
C VAL A 5 1.50 14.50 25.67
N GLU A 6 2.83 14.55 25.71
CA GLU A 6 3.71 14.36 24.56
C GLU A 6 3.40 12.99 23.93
N PHE A 7 2.78 12.99 22.75
CA PHE A 7 2.72 11.79 21.92
C PHE A 7 4.14 11.52 21.42
N SER A 8 4.81 10.55 22.03
CA SER A 8 6.08 10.02 21.55
C SER A 8 5.92 9.63 20.07
N ASN A 9 6.67 10.31 19.20
CA ASN A 9 6.57 10.26 17.73
C ASN A 9 7.12 8.96 17.09
N THR A 10 7.01 7.82 17.76
CA THR A 10 7.34 6.52 17.18
C THR A 10 6.10 5.64 17.23
N ILE A 11 5.37 5.59 16.12
CA ILE A 11 4.27 4.64 15.94
C ILE A 11 4.87 3.23 15.99
N ASP A 12 4.41 2.41 16.94
CA ASP A 12 4.87 1.05 17.15
C ASP A 12 4.62 0.17 15.91
N HIS A 13 5.60 -0.63 15.50
CA HIS A 13 5.43 -1.62 14.44
C HIS A 13 4.26 -2.58 14.74
N SER A 14 4.06 -2.93 16.01
CA SER A 14 2.93 -3.74 16.45
C SER A 14 1.58 -3.08 16.12
N LEU A 15 1.51 -1.75 16.19
CA LEU A 15 0.31 -0.98 15.88
C LEU A 15 0.02 -1.02 14.37
N TYR A 16 1.02 -0.85 13.51
CA TYR A 16 0.83 -0.98 12.06
C TYR A 16 0.37 -2.38 11.64
N CYS A 17 0.98 -3.44 12.20
CA CYS A 17 0.54 -4.81 11.96
C CYS A 17 -0.90 -5.03 12.43
N THR A 18 -1.26 -4.50 13.60
CA THR A 18 -2.61 -4.62 14.16
C THR A 18 -3.64 -3.89 13.29
N ILE A 19 -3.34 -2.67 12.83
CA ILE A 19 -4.20 -1.90 11.92
C ILE A 19 -4.43 -2.70 10.62
N GLY A 20 -3.37 -3.25 10.02
CA GLY A 20 -3.48 -4.06 8.82
C GLY A 20 -4.39 -5.28 9.01
N LYS A 21 -4.21 -6.00 10.13
CA LYS A 21 -5.05 -7.15 10.48
C LYS A 21 -6.52 -6.75 10.64
N VAL A 22 -6.82 -5.73 11.44
CA VAL A 22 -8.19 -5.25 11.67
C VAL A 22 -8.83 -4.77 10.35
N ALA A 23 -8.08 -4.08 9.49
CA ALA A 23 -8.57 -3.63 8.19
C ALA A 23 -8.96 -4.82 7.29
N THR A 24 -8.14 -5.88 7.25
CA THR A 24 -8.45 -7.10 6.46
C THR A 24 -9.64 -7.87 7.03
N GLU A 25 -9.79 -7.94 8.36
CA GLU A 25 -10.93 -8.59 9.02
C GLU A 25 -12.23 -7.81 8.75
N LYS A 26 -12.18 -6.47 8.79
CA LYS A 26 -13.32 -5.62 8.45
C LYS A 26 -13.73 -5.79 6.99
N LEU A 27 -12.77 -5.86 6.07
CA LEU A 27 -13.06 -6.14 4.65
C LEU A 27 -13.75 -7.48 4.48
N ALA A 28 -13.23 -8.55 5.11
CA ALA A 28 -13.84 -9.87 5.06
C ALA A 28 -15.27 -9.87 5.62
N SER A 29 -15.51 -9.16 6.72
CA SER A 29 -16.86 -9.00 7.28
C SER A 29 -17.81 -8.29 6.32
N SER A 30 -17.38 -7.20 5.67
CA SER A 30 -18.20 -6.49 4.69
C SER A 30 -18.49 -7.35 3.45
N ILE A 31 -17.51 -8.12 2.96
CA ILE A 31 -17.71 -9.07 1.86
C ILE A 31 -18.71 -10.16 2.24
N SER A 32 -18.63 -10.71 3.46
CA SER A 32 -19.59 -11.70 3.96
C SER A 32 -21.02 -11.15 3.93
N LYS A 33 -21.25 -9.94 4.43
CA LYS A 33 -22.56 -9.29 4.38
C LYS A 33 -23.06 -9.09 2.94
N MET A 34 -22.15 -8.80 2.00
CA MET A 34 -22.51 -8.64 0.59
C MET A 34 -22.92 -9.98 -0.05
N GLN A 35 -22.30 -11.09 0.35
CA GLN A 35 -22.67 -12.43 -0.09
C GLN A 35 -24.04 -12.85 0.47
N ASP A 36 -24.33 -12.48 1.71
CA ASP A 36 -25.61 -12.76 2.37
C ASP A 36 -26.73 -11.76 1.99
N ASP A 37 -26.45 -10.81 1.08
CA ASP A 37 -27.35 -9.71 0.67
C ASP A 37 -27.90 -8.85 1.85
N THR A 38 -27.10 -8.74 2.91
CA THR A 38 -27.39 -7.91 4.09
C THR A 38 -26.53 -6.65 4.18
N ALA A 39 -25.63 -6.43 3.23
CA ALA A 39 -24.73 -5.29 3.21
C ALA A 39 -25.45 -3.97 2.93
N THR A 40 -25.17 -2.96 3.76
CA THR A 40 -25.60 -1.58 3.52
C THR A 40 -24.78 -0.92 2.41
N SER A 41 -25.19 0.28 1.97
CA SER A 41 -24.38 1.10 1.07
C SER A 41 -23.01 1.43 1.66
N GLU A 42 -22.94 1.69 2.98
CA GLU A 42 -21.70 1.97 3.70
C GLU A 42 -20.76 0.75 3.72
N ASP A 43 -21.29 -0.46 3.96
CA ASP A 43 -20.49 -1.68 3.92
C ASP A 43 -19.80 -1.87 2.55
N ARG A 44 -20.50 -1.54 1.46
CA ARG A 44 -19.96 -1.62 0.08
C ARG A 44 -18.90 -0.55 -0.19
N GLN A 45 -19.13 0.68 0.25
CA GLN A 45 -18.15 1.77 0.10
C GLN A 45 -16.89 1.50 0.92
N PHE A 46 -17.02 1.03 2.16
CA PHE A 46 -15.89 0.67 2.99
C PHE A 46 -15.12 -0.54 2.42
N ALA A 47 -15.81 -1.54 1.88
CA ALA A 47 -15.15 -2.65 1.21
C ALA A 47 -14.30 -2.19 0.02
N ALA A 48 -14.82 -1.28 -0.80
CA ALA A 48 -14.08 -0.70 -1.92
C ALA A 48 -12.82 0.06 -1.44
N LEU A 49 -12.98 0.94 -0.44
CA LEU A 49 -11.86 1.71 0.12
C LEU A 49 -10.79 0.80 0.75
N LEU A 50 -11.19 -0.20 1.54
CA LEU A 50 -10.27 -1.14 2.17
C LEU A 50 -9.52 -1.97 1.13
N THR A 51 -10.19 -2.34 0.03
CA THR A 51 -9.56 -3.05 -1.09
C THR A 51 -8.49 -2.19 -1.76
N GLU A 52 -8.78 -0.91 -2.00
CA GLU A 52 -7.81 0.05 -2.54
C GLU A 52 -6.62 0.24 -1.60
N LEU A 53 -6.85 0.45 -0.31
CA LEU A 53 -5.79 0.60 0.69
C LEU A 53 -4.86 -0.63 0.75
N ILE A 54 -5.42 -1.84 0.70
CA ILE A 54 -4.64 -3.08 0.66
C ILE A 54 -3.82 -3.17 -0.64
N ALA A 55 -4.40 -2.79 -1.79
CA ALA A 55 -3.69 -2.77 -3.05
C ALA A 55 -2.50 -1.80 -3.01
N LEU A 56 -2.70 -0.59 -2.48
CA LEU A 56 -1.63 0.41 -2.29
C LEU A 56 -0.55 -0.07 -1.32
N ALA A 57 -0.92 -0.72 -0.22
CA ALA A 57 0.04 -1.24 0.75
C ALA A 57 0.90 -2.36 0.14
N LYS A 58 0.27 -3.32 -0.56
CA LYS A 58 0.99 -4.36 -1.33
C LYS A 58 1.93 -3.71 -2.34
N ASN A 59 1.47 -2.65 -2.99
CA ASN A 59 2.26 -1.95 -3.97
C ASN A 59 3.55 -1.36 -3.40
N ARG A 60 3.44 -0.65 -2.28
CA ARG A 60 4.58 -0.08 -1.57
C ARG A 60 5.58 -1.15 -1.14
N LEU A 61 5.09 -2.30 -0.66
CA LEU A 61 5.95 -3.43 -0.29
C LEU A 61 6.69 -4.02 -1.51
N SER A 62 6.01 -4.17 -2.65
CA SER A 62 6.64 -4.63 -3.89
C SER A 62 7.70 -3.64 -4.39
N VAL A 63 7.44 -2.33 -4.35
CA VAL A 63 8.44 -1.31 -4.73
C VAL A 63 9.66 -1.39 -3.82
N ALA A 64 9.46 -1.41 -2.50
CA ALA A 64 10.56 -1.47 -1.53
C ALA A 64 11.41 -2.75 -1.71
N ALA A 65 10.77 -3.88 -2.00
CA ALA A 65 11.48 -5.12 -2.29
C ALA A 65 12.29 -5.02 -3.59
N ASN A 66 11.70 -4.46 -4.65
CA ASN A 66 12.38 -4.25 -5.93
C ASN A 66 13.58 -3.31 -5.82
N GLU A 67 13.44 -2.20 -5.09
CA GLU A 67 14.53 -1.25 -4.81
C GLU A 67 15.66 -1.92 -4.02
N SER A 68 15.31 -2.73 -3.01
CA SER A 68 16.29 -3.53 -2.24
C SER A 68 17.03 -4.51 -3.14
N GLU A 69 16.35 -5.28 -4.00
CA GLU A 69 17.02 -6.23 -4.90
C GLU A 69 17.88 -5.54 -5.97
N PHE A 70 17.44 -4.38 -6.49
CA PHE A 70 18.25 -3.54 -7.40
C PHE A 70 19.57 -3.12 -6.75
N SER A 71 19.52 -2.64 -5.50
CA SER A 71 20.71 -2.24 -4.74
C SER A 71 21.70 -3.38 -4.46
N ASN A 72 21.27 -4.64 -4.68
CA ASN A 72 22.09 -5.85 -4.53
C ASN A 72 22.53 -6.43 -5.89
N ASP A 73 22.49 -5.67 -6.98
CA ASP A 73 22.85 -6.09 -8.36
C ASP A 73 22.02 -7.28 -8.88
N ARG A 74 20.81 -7.48 -8.36
CA ARG A 74 19.92 -8.57 -8.79
C ARG A 74 18.92 -8.09 -9.83
N SER A 75 18.51 -9.02 -10.69
CA SER A 75 17.53 -8.75 -11.76
C SER A 75 16.18 -8.34 -11.17
N VAL A 76 15.69 -7.16 -11.59
CA VAL A 76 14.44 -6.59 -11.11
C VAL A 76 13.36 -6.73 -12.18
N TRP A 77 12.10 -6.91 -11.77
CA TRP A 77 10.98 -6.89 -12.69
C TRP A 77 10.57 -5.44 -12.99
N VAL A 78 10.61 -5.06 -14.27
CA VAL A 78 10.16 -3.76 -14.79
C VAL A 78 9.15 -3.95 -15.90
N GLU A 79 7.98 -3.33 -15.78
CA GLU A 79 6.97 -3.30 -16.83
C GLU A 79 7.20 -2.06 -17.70
N ARG A 80 7.60 -2.23 -18.97
CA ARG A 80 7.79 -1.10 -19.89
C ARG A 80 6.45 -0.56 -20.39
N THR A 81 6.15 0.70 -20.10
CA THR A 81 5.10 1.46 -20.80
C THR A 81 5.73 2.67 -21.51
N ALA A 82 6.21 2.42 -22.73
CA ALA A 82 6.64 3.37 -23.79
C ALA A 82 7.54 4.58 -23.43
N GLU A 83 8.47 4.88 -24.35
CA GLU A 83 9.54 5.91 -24.27
C GLU A 83 9.08 7.36 -24.03
N SER A 84 7.78 7.66 -24.15
CA SER A 84 7.23 9.02 -24.19
C SER A 84 6.49 9.46 -22.92
N HIS A 85 6.48 8.66 -21.85
CA HIS A 85 5.76 8.98 -20.61
C HIS A 85 6.73 9.30 -19.46
N PHE A 86 6.65 10.53 -18.94
CA PHE A 86 7.27 10.93 -17.68
C PHE A 86 6.70 10.11 -16.51
N PRO A 87 7.49 9.81 -15.46
CA PRO A 87 7.12 8.86 -14.43
C PRO A 87 6.01 9.43 -13.54
N HIS A 88 4.76 9.17 -13.91
CA HIS A 88 3.68 9.21 -12.95
C HIS A 88 3.90 8.07 -11.95
N ILE A 89 3.87 8.38 -10.65
CA ILE A 89 3.92 7.39 -9.55
C ILE A 89 2.91 6.29 -9.86
N ARG A 90 3.42 5.12 -10.24
CA ARG A 90 2.61 4.00 -10.69
C ARG A 90 1.99 3.36 -9.47
N LEU A 91 0.65 3.38 -9.37
CA LEU A 91 -0.12 2.63 -8.34
C LEU A 91 0.06 1.10 -8.46
N HIS A 92 0.85 0.68 -9.45
CA HIS A 92 1.32 -0.68 -9.72
C HIS A 92 2.86 -0.71 -9.83
N GLY A 93 3.60 -0.40 -8.76
CA GLY A 93 4.68 -1.31 -8.33
C GLY A 93 5.97 -1.26 -9.12
N GLY A 94 6.35 -0.07 -9.61
CA GLY A 94 7.63 0.16 -10.28
C GLY A 94 8.48 1.15 -9.49
N ALA A 95 9.76 0.83 -9.32
CA ALA A 95 10.76 1.69 -8.68
C ALA A 95 11.13 2.90 -9.55
N ILE A 96 11.55 3.97 -8.89
CA ILE A 96 11.91 5.28 -9.45
C ILE A 96 13.16 5.16 -10.35
N GLU A 97 13.01 5.37 -11.66
CA GLU A 97 14.13 5.61 -12.57
C GLU A 97 14.49 7.10 -12.52
N ASP A 98 15.56 7.47 -11.81
CA ASP A 98 16.26 8.74 -12.00
C ASP A 98 17.71 8.64 -11.49
N GLU A 99 18.54 7.82 -12.14
CA GLU A 99 19.99 8.09 -12.21
C GLU A 99 20.51 7.87 -13.65
N PRO A 100 21.18 8.87 -14.26
CA PRO A 100 21.76 8.70 -15.57
C PRO A 100 22.98 7.77 -15.51
N ILE A 101 22.97 6.73 -16.34
CA ILE A 101 24.15 5.88 -16.59
C ILE A 101 25.24 6.78 -17.20
N LYS A 102 26.32 7.01 -16.44
CA LYS A 102 27.50 7.72 -16.95
C LYS A 102 28.15 6.88 -18.04
N SER A 103 28.20 7.43 -19.25
CA SER A 103 29.01 6.94 -20.38
C SER A 103 30.50 7.03 -20.09
#